data_AF-A0A8H4PU59-F1
#
_entry.id   AF-A0A8H4PU59-F1
#
_cell.length_a   1.000
_cell.length_b   1.000
_cell.length_c   1.000
_cell.angle_alpha   90.00
_cell.angle_beta   90.00
_cell.angle_gamma   90.00
#
_symmetry.space_group_name_H-M   'P 1'
#
loop_
_entity.id
_entity.type
_entity.pdbx_description
1 polymer ?
#
loop_
_entity_poly.entity_id
_entity_poly.type
_entity_poly.pdbx_seq_one_letter_code
_entity_poly.pdbx_strand_id
1 'polypeptide(L)'
;MAENYILRVTAGSSYDEDTHVEVPVNKPRPVQIQSSSADIELNVRIRNYEGLPRGSPSTSSYFSTKPHAYNKDQYSISLRFTPHKPASHTKSHQSAGSDGRCNGIKGTDLQFGNDFDRPIRDKLPPGFNTAMSIVKWWIDPGLDGDAYADKPYLYGPALSSFSVFHVGAGECNDDKGGLWFDEGGDEQGSRSRSSIGMPRDSKGRMKWALRDANKAKWVFQYGQTYGLDFFNPYLDFTNLVLRLPGFQLPIVKYWDGQGLRRSHQLRYVLRNKDTGEVYLVVLFTLYLKEDVNEDGTLKEGAAERVAEAAPGSFMGEKGLSHHNEVHTLEGQPFPRYGGTGAGNCPEDID
;
A
#
# COMPACT_ATOMS: atom_id res chain seq x y z
N MET A 1 -8.72 -24.72 -3.48
CA MET A 1 -7.38 -24.21 -3.07
C MET A 1 -7.44 -22.92 -2.25
N ALA A 2 -8.05 -21.82 -2.74
CA ALA A 2 -8.27 -20.63 -1.91
C ALA A 2 -9.06 -20.95 -0.62
N GLU A 3 -10.00 -21.90 -0.72
CA GLU A 3 -10.80 -22.42 0.38
C GLU A 3 -10.01 -23.05 1.54
N ASN A 4 -8.73 -23.39 1.35
CA ASN A 4 -7.87 -23.93 2.41
C ASN A 4 -7.24 -22.83 3.27
N TYR A 5 -7.34 -21.57 2.84
CA TYR A 5 -6.74 -20.44 3.53
C TYR A 5 -7.81 -19.63 4.26
N ILE A 6 -7.37 -18.93 5.29
CA ILE A 6 -8.16 -17.97 6.04
C ILE A 6 -7.34 -16.70 6.27
N LEU A 7 -7.94 -15.55 6.00
CA LEU A 7 -7.29 -14.25 6.09
C LEU A 7 -7.38 -13.70 7.51
N ARG A 8 -6.25 -13.30 8.09
CA ARG A 8 -6.18 -12.50 9.32
C ARG A 8 -5.61 -11.13 8.97
N VAL A 9 -6.17 -10.08 9.58
CA VAL A 9 -5.65 -8.73 9.43
C VAL A 9 -5.18 -8.19 10.79
N THR A 10 -3.93 -7.78 10.87
CA THR A 10 -3.35 -7.11 12.05
C THR A 10 -2.78 -5.76 11.64
N ALA A 11 -2.62 -4.85 12.61
CA ALA A 11 -1.99 -3.57 12.36
C ALA A 11 -1.24 -3.04 13.58
N GLY A 12 -0.18 -2.28 13.35
CA GLY A 12 0.62 -1.66 14.40
C GLY A 12 1.41 -0.47 13.88
N SER A 13 2.13 0.20 14.78
CA SER A 13 2.94 1.38 14.46
C SER A 13 4.36 1.03 14.00
N SER A 14 4.74 -0.24 13.98
CA SER A 14 6.07 -0.71 13.58
C SER A 14 6.00 -2.02 12.81
N TYR A 15 7.14 -2.49 12.30
CA TYR A 15 7.25 -3.80 11.66
C TYR A 15 7.19 -4.98 12.66
N ASP A 16 7.27 -4.72 13.97
CA ASP A 16 7.21 -5.75 15.00
C ASP A 16 5.78 -6.30 15.13
N GLU A 17 5.51 -7.47 14.56
CA GLU A 17 4.19 -8.11 14.52
C GLU A 17 3.63 -8.41 15.91
N ASP A 18 4.48 -8.61 16.92
CA ASP A 18 4.06 -8.90 18.29
C ASP A 18 3.42 -7.67 18.97
N THR A 19 3.70 -6.47 18.43
CA THR A 19 3.09 -5.22 18.88
C THR A 19 1.78 -4.90 18.16
N HIS A 20 1.41 -5.69 17.16
CA HIS A 20 0.21 -5.43 16.37
C HIS A 20 -1.05 -5.84 17.12
N VAL A 21 -2.12 -5.11 16.83
CA VAL A 21 -3.47 -5.43 17.29
C VAL A 21 -4.25 -6.11 16.17
N GLU A 22 -5.19 -6.97 16.54
CA GLU A 22 -6.11 -7.58 15.58
C GLU A 22 -7.12 -6.55 15.05
N VAL A 23 -7.27 -6.49 13.72
CA VAL A 23 -8.19 -5.56 13.08
C VAL A 23 -9.56 -6.22 12.95
N PRO A 24 -10.64 -5.65 13.53
CA PRO A 24 -11.99 -6.17 13.39
C PRO A 24 -12.57 -5.81 12.03
N VAL A 25 -12.19 -6.57 10.99
CA VAL A 25 -12.55 -6.29 9.59
C VAL A 25 -14.06 -6.11 9.43
N ASN A 26 -14.45 -5.13 8.61
CA ASN A 26 -15.83 -4.72 8.32
C ASN A 26 -16.64 -4.15 9.49
N LYS A 27 -16.13 -4.13 10.73
CA LYS A 27 -16.82 -3.43 11.82
C LYS A 27 -16.62 -1.90 11.68
N PRO A 28 -17.65 -1.10 11.98
CA PRO A 28 -17.59 0.35 11.79
C PRO A 28 -16.67 1.05 12.79
N ARG A 29 -16.54 0.51 14.01
CA ARG A 29 -15.66 1.10 15.02
C ARG A 29 -14.18 0.93 14.62
N PRO A 30 -13.42 2.03 14.45
CA PRO A 30 -12.01 1.94 14.08
C PRO A 30 -11.16 1.40 15.24
N VAL A 31 -10.08 0.71 14.90
CA VAL A 31 -9.02 0.34 15.86
C VAL A 31 -8.07 1.50 16.07
N GLN A 32 -7.61 1.68 17.30
CA GLN A 32 -6.68 2.75 17.70
C GLN A 32 -5.26 2.20 17.69
N ILE A 33 -4.34 2.91 17.04
CA ILE A 33 -2.91 2.58 16.98
C ILE A 33 -2.17 3.85 17.40
N GLN A 34 -1.58 3.80 18.59
CA GLN A 34 -0.89 4.95 19.20
C GLN A 34 0.61 4.69 19.27
N SER A 35 1.40 5.74 19.04
CA SER A 35 2.86 5.70 19.16
C SER A 35 3.40 7.07 19.54
N SER A 36 4.70 7.16 19.81
CA SER A 36 5.38 8.45 19.97
C SER A 36 5.31 9.33 18.73
N SER A 37 5.10 8.74 17.55
CA SER A 37 5.29 9.39 16.26
C SER A 37 3.98 9.73 15.54
N ALA A 38 2.86 9.09 15.91
CA ALA A 38 1.52 9.40 15.43
C ALA A 38 0.43 8.70 16.25
N ASP A 39 -0.77 9.29 16.22
CA ASP A 39 -2.04 8.65 16.55
C ASP A 39 -2.79 8.28 15.26
N ILE A 40 -3.29 7.04 15.21
CA ILE A 40 -4.01 6.50 14.06
C ILE A 40 -5.31 5.81 14.49
N GLU A 41 -6.39 6.15 13.81
CA GLU A 41 -7.64 5.38 13.83
C GLU A 41 -7.77 4.64 12.50
N LEU A 42 -8.07 3.33 12.51
CA LEU A 42 -8.07 2.50 11.31
C LEU A 42 -9.36 1.68 11.16
N ASN A 43 -9.98 1.74 9.98
CA ASN A 43 -10.92 0.72 9.51
C ASN A 43 -10.33 -0.03 8.32
N VAL A 44 -10.41 -1.36 8.35
CA VAL A 44 -10.18 -2.21 7.17
C VAL A 44 -11.48 -2.89 6.79
N ARG A 45 -11.83 -2.82 5.52
CA ARG A 45 -13.07 -3.36 4.97
C ARG A 45 -12.76 -4.23 3.78
N ILE A 46 -13.41 -5.39 3.68
CA ILE A 46 -13.18 -6.37 2.63
C ILE A 46 -14.53 -6.97 2.25
N ARG A 47 -14.90 -6.94 0.96
CA ARG A 47 -16.11 -7.63 0.47
C ARG A 47 -15.94 -9.15 0.59
N ASN A 48 -17.03 -9.84 0.89
CA ASN A 48 -17.08 -11.29 1.02
C ASN A 48 -15.99 -11.85 1.96
N TYR A 49 -15.79 -11.17 3.08
CA TYR A 49 -14.80 -11.52 4.08
C TYR A 49 -15.19 -12.78 4.86
N GLU A 50 -14.31 -13.77 4.86
CA GLU A 50 -14.46 -15.02 5.62
C GLU A 50 -13.18 -15.29 6.42
N GLY A 51 -12.73 -14.30 7.18
CA GLY A 51 -11.44 -14.33 7.87
C GLY A 51 -11.54 -14.32 9.40
N LEU A 52 -10.43 -13.90 10.03
CA LEU A 52 -10.24 -13.77 11.46
C LEU A 52 -10.24 -12.29 11.92
N PRO A 53 -10.89 -11.95 13.05
CA PRO A 53 -11.52 -12.88 13.99
C PRO A 53 -12.81 -13.47 13.43
N ARG A 54 -13.12 -14.72 13.83
CA ARG A 54 -14.38 -15.37 13.45
C ARG A 54 -15.57 -14.52 13.88
N GLY A 55 -16.62 -14.52 13.05
CA GLY A 55 -17.81 -13.69 13.29
C GLY A 55 -17.66 -12.22 12.88
N SER A 56 -16.54 -11.83 12.26
CA SER A 56 -16.46 -10.55 11.55
C SER A 56 -17.51 -10.52 10.43
N PRO A 57 -18.20 -9.39 10.19
CA PRO A 57 -19.17 -9.28 9.10
C PRO A 57 -18.53 -9.62 7.75
N SER A 58 -19.26 -10.33 6.88
CA SER A 58 -18.75 -10.68 5.56
C SER A 58 -18.66 -9.49 4.60
N THR A 59 -19.34 -8.38 4.91
CA THR A 59 -19.27 -7.15 4.13
C THR A 59 -19.55 -5.94 5.02
N SER A 60 -19.29 -4.74 4.49
CA SER A 60 -19.56 -3.46 5.14
C SER A 60 -20.52 -2.62 4.30
N SER A 61 -21.38 -1.82 4.95
CA SER A 61 -22.30 -0.89 4.27
C SER A 61 -21.56 0.17 3.44
N TYR A 62 -20.29 0.42 3.74
CA TYR A 62 -19.35 1.18 2.92
C TYR A 62 -19.44 0.80 1.43
N PHE A 63 -19.46 -0.51 1.13
CA PHE A 63 -19.48 -1.01 -0.26
C PHE A 63 -20.80 -0.83 -0.99
N SER A 64 -21.90 -0.59 -0.26
CA SER A 64 -23.23 -0.31 -0.81
C SER A 64 -23.49 1.19 -0.94
N THR A 65 -22.60 2.03 -0.41
CA THR A 65 -22.70 3.49 -0.43
C THR A 65 -21.97 4.05 -1.66
N LYS A 66 -22.50 5.12 -2.28
CA LYS A 66 -21.80 5.82 -3.36
C LYS A 66 -20.59 6.58 -2.79
N PRO A 67 -19.43 6.62 -3.48
CA PRO A 67 -19.20 6.10 -4.83
C PRO A 67 -18.81 4.61 -4.89
N HIS A 68 -18.53 3.96 -3.75
CA HIS A 68 -17.97 2.60 -3.70
C HIS A 68 -18.86 1.52 -4.35
N ALA A 69 -20.18 1.68 -4.26
CA ALA A 69 -21.12 0.81 -4.95
C ALA A 69 -20.97 0.87 -6.49
N TYR A 70 -20.79 2.08 -7.03
CA TYR A 70 -20.58 2.30 -8.46
C TYR A 70 -19.20 1.80 -8.92
N ASN A 71 -18.16 2.09 -8.13
CA ASN A 71 -16.79 1.67 -8.41
C ASN A 71 -16.57 0.16 -8.26
N LYS A 72 -17.48 -0.53 -7.56
CA LYS A 72 -17.38 -1.95 -7.19
C LYS A 72 -16.11 -2.25 -6.39
N ASP A 73 -15.72 -1.33 -5.51
CA ASP A 73 -14.55 -1.45 -4.65
C ASP A 73 -14.59 -2.75 -3.86
N GLN A 74 -13.49 -3.49 -3.82
CA GLN A 74 -13.42 -4.81 -3.18
C GLN A 74 -12.88 -4.73 -1.74
N TYR A 75 -12.05 -3.73 -1.46
CA TYR A 75 -11.55 -3.47 -0.12
C TYR A 75 -11.26 -1.99 0.10
N SER A 76 -11.18 -1.59 1.37
CA SER A 76 -10.62 -0.30 1.76
C SER A 76 -9.75 -0.36 3.01
N ILE A 77 -8.77 0.54 3.07
CA ILE A 77 -7.95 0.86 4.23
C ILE A 77 -8.17 2.35 4.47
N SER A 78 -9.03 2.67 5.43
CA SER A 78 -9.36 4.06 5.77
C SER A 78 -8.78 4.39 7.14
N LEU A 79 -8.10 5.53 7.24
CA LEU A 79 -7.49 5.96 8.48
C LEU A 79 -7.64 7.45 8.75
N ARG A 80 -7.70 7.80 10.04
CA ARG A 80 -7.30 9.11 10.53
C ARG A 80 -5.84 9.03 10.92
N PHE A 81 -5.05 9.99 10.46
CA PHE A 81 -3.62 10.08 10.72
C PHE A 81 -3.30 11.43 11.36
N THR A 82 -2.80 11.41 12.59
CA THR A 82 -2.35 12.61 13.31
C THR A 82 -0.86 12.44 13.63
N PRO A 83 0.06 12.99 12.81
CA PRO A 83 1.50 12.85 13.06
C PRO A 83 1.93 13.69 14.25
N HIS A 84 2.84 13.15 15.06
CA HIS A 84 3.42 13.82 16.21
C HIS A 84 4.79 14.41 15.88
N LYS A 85 5.11 15.51 16.55
CA LYS A 85 6.44 16.12 16.45
C LYS A 85 7.48 15.16 17.08
N PRO A 86 8.57 14.81 16.38
CA PRO A 86 9.58 13.92 16.95
C PRO A 86 10.22 14.53 18.20
N ALA A 87 10.52 13.69 19.21
CA ALA A 87 11.07 14.14 20.51
C ALA A 87 12.43 14.86 20.40
N SER A 88 13.18 14.66 19.32
CA SER A 88 14.41 15.43 19.05
C SER A 88 14.16 16.93 18.82
N HIS A 89 12.92 17.33 18.53
CA HIS A 89 12.51 18.72 18.29
C HIS A 89 11.95 19.48 19.50
N THR A 90 11.92 18.87 20.70
CA THR A 90 11.45 19.54 21.93
C THR A 90 12.58 20.07 22.81
N LYS A 91 13.85 19.75 22.53
CA LYS A 91 15.02 20.20 23.32
C LYS A 91 15.72 21.46 22.82
N SER A 92 15.40 21.97 21.63
CA SER A 92 15.91 23.29 21.19
C SER A 92 15.00 24.39 21.75
N HIS A 93 15.53 25.16 22.69
CA HIS A 93 14.92 26.37 23.22
C HIS A 93 14.28 27.22 22.12
N GLN A 94 13.13 27.80 22.46
CA GLN A 94 12.43 28.83 21.71
C GLN A 94 13.43 29.90 21.22
N SER A 95 13.78 29.82 19.96
CA SER A 95 14.34 30.91 19.19
C SER A 95 13.71 30.79 17.82
N ALA A 96 12.72 31.63 17.56
CA ALA A 96 12.23 31.87 16.22
C ALA A 96 13.41 32.47 15.43
N GLY A 97 14.10 31.65 14.63
CA GLY A 97 15.29 32.10 13.91
C GLY A 97 15.84 31.04 12.96
N SER A 98 15.77 31.36 11.67
CA SER A 98 16.60 30.92 10.51
C SER A 98 16.87 29.45 10.18
N ASP A 99 16.50 28.46 10.99
CA ASP A 99 16.72 27.07 10.59
C ASP A 99 15.49 26.58 9.81
N GLY A 100 15.53 26.64 8.48
CA GLY A 100 14.43 26.32 7.55
C GLY A 100 13.88 24.88 7.58
N ARG A 101 13.59 24.33 8.76
CA ARG A 101 12.99 23.00 8.98
C ARG A 101 11.47 23.13 9.07
N CYS A 102 10.76 22.31 8.29
CA CYS A 102 9.31 22.28 8.21
C CYS A 102 8.68 21.75 9.52
N ASN A 103 7.62 22.40 10.02
CA ASN A 103 6.83 21.92 11.17
C ASN A 103 5.85 20.82 10.75
N GLY A 104 6.38 19.73 10.19
CA GLY A 104 5.60 18.62 9.67
C GLY A 104 6.39 17.74 8.71
N ILE A 105 5.71 16.75 8.13
CA ILE A 105 6.26 15.81 7.15
C ILE A 105 6.02 16.39 5.75
N LYS A 106 7.04 16.48 4.89
CA LYS A 106 6.85 17.03 3.54
C LYS A 106 5.98 16.10 2.70
N GLY A 107 5.22 16.67 1.77
CA GLY A 107 4.42 15.92 0.79
C GLY A 107 5.22 15.01 -0.13
N THR A 108 6.54 15.24 -0.24
CA THR A 108 7.49 14.38 -0.96
C THR A 108 7.94 13.15 -0.17
N ASP A 109 7.76 13.18 1.15
CA ASP A 109 8.43 12.25 2.06
C ASP A 109 7.44 11.26 2.70
N LEU A 110 6.17 11.65 2.91
CA LEU A 110 5.14 10.72 3.36
C LEU A 110 4.74 9.79 2.21
N GLN A 111 4.98 8.50 2.39
CA GLN A 111 4.68 7.46 1.42
C GLN A 111 3.72 6.43 1.99
N PHE A 112 2.88 5.88 1.11
CA PHE A 112 2.04 4.73 1.38
C PHE A 112 2.22 3.69 0.26
N GLY A 113 2.21 2.42 0.63
CA GLY A 113 2.36 1.35 -0.35
C GLY A 113 2.71 0.02 0.30
N ASN A 114 3.33 -0.86 -0.46
CA ASN A 114 3.64 -2.23 -0.07
C ASN A 114 5.15 -2.47 -0.04
N ASP A 115 5.59 -3.33 0.85
CA ASP A 115 6.95 -3.86 0.87
C ASP A 115 6.97 -5.30 1.37
N PHE A 116 8.09 -5.95 1.15
CA PHE A 116 8.32 -7.35 1.48
C PHE A 116 9.72 -7.49 2.08
N ASP A 117 9.87 -8.30 3.11
CA ASP A 117 11.17 -8.50 3.76
C ASP A 117 12.10 -9.44 2.99
N ARG A 118 11.60 -10.05 1.91
CA ARG A 118 12.29 -11.12 1.18
C ARG A 118 12.03 -11.05 -0.33
N PRO A 119 12.95 -11.56 -1.16
CA PRO A 119 12.79 -11.52 -2.60
C PRO A 119 11.54 -12.30 -3.04
N ILE A 120 10.82 -11.76 -4.02
CA ILE A 120 9.66 -12.42 -4.65
C ILE A 120 9.92 -12.78 -6.13
N ARG A 121 11.12 -12.50 -6.64
CA ARG A 121 11.50 -12.63 -8.06
C ARG A 121 11.28 -14.02 -8.66
N ASP A 122 11.39 -15.07 -7.85
CA ASP A 122 11.11 -16.46 -8.19
C ASP A 122 9.61 -16.78 -8.30
N LYS A 123 8.75 -15.91 -7.77
CA LYS A 123 7.28 -16.04 -7.73
C LYS A 123 6.57 -15.15 -8.76
N LEU A 124 7.31 -14.31 -9.47
CA LEU A 124 6.74 -13.41 -10.47
C LEU A 124 6.40 -14.18 -11.76
N PRO A 125 5.22 -13.95 -12.37
CA PRO A 125 4.90 -14.51 -13.68
C PRO A 125 6.00 -14.19 -14.72
N PRO A 126 6.30 -15.12 -15.66
CA PRO A 126 7.18 -14.81 -16.78
C PRO A 126 6.74 -13.52 -17.50
N GLY A 127 7.65 -12.57 -17.68
CA GLY A 127 7.34 -11.26 -18.28
C GLY A 127 6.79 -10.20 -17.30
N PHE A 128 6.99 -10.35 -16.00
CA PHE A 128 6.48 -9.40 -14.99
C PHE A 128 6.98 -7.94 -15.14
N ASN A 129 8.09 -7.68 -15.84
CA ASN A 129 8.46 -6.31 -16.23
C ASN A 129 7.36 -5.60 -17.04
N THR A 130 6.60 -6.36 -17.83
CA THR A 130 5.42 -5.88 -18.57
C THR A 130 4.23 -5.65 -17.62
N ALA A 131 4.03 -6.52 -16.62
CA ALA A 131 2.96 -6.37 -15.62
C ALA A 131 3.19 -5.18 -14.68
N MET A 132 4.43 -4.93 -14.23
CA MET A 132 4.81 -3.74 -13.46
C MET A 132 4.63 -2.47 -14.30
N SER A 133 4.96 -2.54 -15.60
CA SER A 133 4.68 -1.44 -16.53
C SER A 133 3.18 -1.18 -16.66
N ILE A 134 2.33 -2.22 -16.69
CA ILE A 134 0.85 -2.09 -16.70
C ILE A 134 0.34 -1.49 -15.38
N VAL A 135 0.84 -1.93 -14.22
CA VAL A 135 0.45 -1.37 -12.91
C VAL A 135 0.83 0.12 -12.80
N LYS A 136 2.05 0.50 -13.19
CA LYS A 136 2.48 1.90 -13.23
C LYS A 136 1.72 2.72 -14.29
N TRP A 137 1.38 2.14 -15.45
CA TRP A 137 0.63 2.84 -16.51
C TRP A 137 -0.86 3.02 -16.21
N TRP A 138 -1.51 2.08 -15.52
CA TRP A 138 -2.97 2.05 -15.38
C TRP A 138 -3.50 2.28 -13.96
N ILE A 139 -2.73 1.97 -12.91
CA ILE A 139 -3.24 1.98 -11.52
C ILE A 139 -2.81 3.24 -10.79
N ASP A 140 -1.50 3.46 -10.65
CA ASP A 140 -0.97 4.70 -10.08
C ASP A 140 0.41 5.01 -10.69
N PRO A 141 0.52 6.07 -11.53
CA PRO A 141 1.78 6.47 -12.14
C PRO A 141 2.77 7.09 -11.15
N GLY A 142 2.35 7.37 -9.91
CA GLY A 142 3.19 7.87 -8.82
C GLY A 142 3.93 6.78 -8.04
N LEU A 143 3.71 5.51 -8.36
CA LEU A 143 4.37 4.38 -7.69
C LEU A 143 5.83 4.24 -8.14
N ASP A 144 6.73 4.35 -7.18
CA ASP A 144 8.09 3.85 -7.26
C ASP A 144 8.15 2.42 -6.71
N GLY A 145 8.96 1.56 -7.31
CA GLY A 145 9.03 0.19 -6.85
C GLY A 145 9.96 -0.68 -7.67
N ASP A 146 10.53 -1.66 -6.96
CA ASP A 146 11.40 -2.70 -7.49
C ASP A 146 10.88 -4.06 -6.97
N ALA A 147 10.33 -4.87 -7.89
CA ALA A 147 9.84 -6.20 -7.56
C ALA A 147 10.92 -7.29 -7.56
N TYR A 148 12.12 -6.99 -8.07
CA TYR A 148 13.23 -7.93 -8.19
C TYR A 148 14.28 -7.75 -7.08
N ALA A 149 14.20 -6.68 -6.31
CA ALA A 149 15.02 -6.44 -5.13
C ALA A 149 14.96 -7.59 -4.11
N ASP A 150 15.97 -7.69 -3.26
CA ASP A 150 15.96 -8.64 -2.15
C ASP A 150 14.92 -8.29 -1.07
N LYS A 151 14.55 -7.01 -1.01
CA LYS A 151 13.40 -6.51 -0.27
C LYS A 151 12.51 -5.73 -1.23
N PRO A 152 11.63 -6.44 -1.97
CA PRO A 152 10.74 -5.83 -2.93
C PRO A 152 9.87 -4.75 -2.29
N TYR A 153 9.58 -3.69 -3.04
CA TYR A 153 8.72 -2.62 -2.58
C TYR A 153 7.97 -1.95 -3.72
N LEU A 154 6.86 -1.31 -3.37
CA LEU A 154 6.02 -0.51 -4.23
C LEU A 154 5.40 0.62 -3.40
N TYR A 155 6.00 1.79 -3.42
CA TYR A 155 5.59 2.97 -2.66
C TYR A 155 5.23 4.13 -3.57
N GLY A 156 4.17 4.86 -3.23
CA GLY A 156 3.87 6.16 -3.82
C GLY A 156 3.79 7.25 -2.76
N PRO A 157 3.89 8.53 -3.16
CA PRO A 157 3.55 9.65 -2.28
C PRO A 157 2.13 9.48 -1.74
N ALA A 158 1.91 9.67 -0.43
CA ALA A 158 0.59 9.54 0.17
C ALA A 158 -0.47 10.42 -0.54
N LEU A 159 -0.08 11.60 -1.02
CA LEU A 159 -0.95 12.51 -1.78
C LEU A 159 -1.49 11.93 -3.10
N SER A 160 -0.78 10.98 -3.73
CA SER A 160 -1.26 10.30 -4.94
C SER A 160 -1.77 8.89 -4.68
N SER A 161 -1.28 8.20 -3.66
CA SER A 161 -1.63 6.79 -3.43
C SER A 161 -2.98 6.59 -2.75
N PHE A 162 -3.38 7.46 -1.81
CA PHE A 162 -4.72 7.38 -1.23
C PHE A 162 -5.76 7.80 -2.28
N SER A 163 -6.92 7.14 -2.30
CA SER A 163 -8.04 7.51 -3.17
C SER A 163 -8.66 8.82 -2.68
N VAL A 164 -8.94 8.96 -1.38
CA VAL A 164 -9.45 10.19 -0.76
C VAL A 164 -8.42 10.80 0.17
N PHE A 165 -8.31 12.14 0.12
CA PHE A 165 -7.49 12.94 1.03
C PHE A 165 -8.36 14.04 1.64
N HIS A 166 -8.50 14.01 2.96
CA HIS A 166 -9.28 14.96 3.74
C HIS A 166 -8.39 15.61 4.80
N VAL A 167 -8.34 16.94 4.83
CA VAL A 167 -7.62 17.69 5.86
C VAL A 167 -8.60 18.06 6.97
N GLY A 168 -8.49 17.37 8.11
CA GLY A 168 -9.46 17.42 9.19
C GLY A 168 -9.80 16.01 9.69
N ALA A 169 -10.64 15.94 10.73
CA ALA A 169 -11.04 14.67 11.33
C ALA A 169 -12.01 13.86 10.46
N GLY A 170 -12.78 14.50 9.58
CA GLY A 170 -13.87 13.83 8.86
C GLY A 170 -14.90 13.18 9.79
N GLU A 171 -15.64 12.20 9.29
CA GLU A 171 -16.74 11.56 10.02
C GLU A 171 -16.40 10.13 10.43
N CYS A 172 -17.02 9.66 11.51
CA CYS A 172 -17.16 8.23 11.80
C CYS A 172 -18.65 7.93 11.82
N ASN A 173 -19.14 7.22 10.81
CA ASN A 173 -20.54 6.97 10.59
C ASN A 173 -20.78 5.46 10.48
N ASP A 174 -21.41 4.89 11.49
CA ASP A 174 -21.64 3.44 11.58
C ASP A 174 -22.49 2.91 10.42
N ASP A 175 -23.48 3.68 9.96
CA ASP A 175 -24.33 3.32 8.83
C ASP A 175 -23.57 3.30 7.50
N LYS A 176 -22.47 4.06 7.40
CA LYS A 176 -21.54 4.02 6.26
C LYS A 176 -20.33 3.11 6.49
N GLY A 177 -20.31 2.38 7.60
CA GLY A 177 -19.27 1.39 7.89
C GLY A 177 -18.04 1.96 8.59
N GLY A 178 -18.15 3.09 9.30
CA GLY A 178 -17.08 3.65 10.14
C GLY A 178 -16.51 4.96 9.61
N LEU A 179 -15.18 5.10 9.62
CA LEU A 179 -14.50 6.27 9.07
C LEU A 179 -14.94 6.57 7.64
N TRP A 180 -15.38 7.80 7.39
CA TRP A 180 -15.86 8.28 6.11
C TRP A 180 -15.28 9.66 5.81
N PHE A 181 -14.75 9.82 4.60
CA PHE A 181 -14.11 11.05 4.15
C PHE A 181 -14.59 11.43 2.76
N ASP A 182 -14.89 12.72 2.60
CA ASP A 182 -14.99 13.34 1.27
C ASP A 182 -13.69 14.06 0.95
N GLU A 183 -13.36 14.14 -0.35
CA GLU A 183 -12.18 14.87 -0.81
C GLU A 183 -12.18 16.33 -0.35
N GLY A 184 -11.05 16.79 0.16
CA GLY A 184 -10.89 18.19 0.55
C GLY A 184 -10.45 18.31 2.00
N GLY A 185 -11.34 18.83 2.83
CA GLY A 185 -11.11 19.04 4.26
C GLY A 185 -12.22 19.88 4.87
N ASP A 186 -12.12 20.13 6.17
CA ASP A 186 -12.90 21.16 6.84
C ASP A 186 -12.63 22.56 6.23
N GLU A 187 -13.25 23.61 6.75
CA GLU A 187 -13.09 24.96 6.20
C GLU A 187 -11.62 25.40 6.14
N GLN A 188 -10.82 25.09 7.17
CA GLN A 188 -9.39 25.43 7.22
C GLN A 188 -8.58 24.53 6.28
N GLY A 189 -8.88 23.24 6.24
CA GLY A 189 -8.25 22.26 5.37
C GLY A 189 -8.46 22.58 3.89
N SER A 190 -9.69 22.94 3.52
CA SER A 190 -10.07 23.36 2.17
C SER A 190 -9.35 24.64 1.74
N ARG A 191 -9.19 25.62 2.64
CA ARG A 191 -8.41 26.85 2.38
C ARG A 191 -6.92 26.53 2.20
N SER A 192 -6.36 25.68 3.06
CA SER A 192 -4.95 25.27 3.02
C SER A 192 -4.59 24.53 1.72
N ARG A 193 -5.50 23.69 1.22
CA ARG A 193 -5.35 23.04 -0.09
C ARG A 193 -5.41 24.04 -1.25
N SER A 194 -6.38 24.94 -1.19
CA SER A 194 -6.61 25.93 -2.25
C SER A 194 -5.45 26.93 -2.39
N SER A 195 -4.83 27.34 -1.28
CA SER A 195 -3.74 28.33 -1.29
C SER A 195 -2.49 27.88 -2.04
N ILE A 196 -2.27 26.56 -2.16
CA ILE A 196 -1.16 25.99 -2.92
C ILE A 196 -1.57 25.46 -4.30
N GLY A 197 -2.83 25.68 -4.69
CA GLY A 197 -3.38 25.22 -5.96
C GLY A 197 -3.59 23.71 -6.03
N MET A 198 -3.82 23.03 -4.89
CA MET A 198 -4.21 21.62 -4.90
C MET A 198 -5.65 21.49 -5.44
N PRO A 199 -5.92 20.60 -6.43
CA PRO A 199 -7.27 20.41 -6.96
C PRO A 199 -8.28 19.95 -5.91
N ARG A 200 -9.56 20.24 -6.19
CA ARG A 200 -10.69 19.94 -5.28
C ARG A 200 -11.17 18.50 -5.38
N ASP A 201 -10.98 17.84 -6.51
CA ASP A 201 -11.38 16.45 -6.72
C ASP A 201 -10.18 15.50 -6.59
N SER A 202 -10.46 14.24 -6.22
CA SER A 202 -9.45 13.24 -5.91
C SER A 202 -8.56 12.94 -7.12
N LYS A 203 -9.15 12.78 -8.32
CA LYS A 203 -8.39 12.50 -9.55
C LYS A 203 -7.46 13.64 -9.91
N GLY A 204 -7.93 14.87 -9.79
CA GLY A 204 -7.13 16.09 -9.93
C GLY A 204 -5.97 16.13 -8.94
N ARG A 205 -6.22 15.85 -7.65
CA ARG A 205 -5.19 15.82 -6.60
C ARG A 205 -4.11 14.77 -6.90
N MET A 206 -4.51 13.55 -7.21
CA MET A 206 -3.57 12.46 -7.52
C MET A 206 -2.66 12.85 -8.68
N LYS A 207 -3.23 13.36 -9.79
CA LYS A 207 -2.46 13.84 -10.95
C LYS A 207 -1.55 15.03 -10.61
N TRP A 208 -2.04 15.95 -9.78
CA TRP A 208 -1.28 17.12 -9.33
C TRP A 208 -0.05 16.70 -8.51
N ALA A 209 -0.19 15.67 -7.66
CA ALA A 209 0.86 15.16 -6.77
C ALA A 209 1.96 14.38 -7.51
N LEU A 210 1.73 13.93 -8.75
CA LEU A 210 2.76 13.28 -9.58
C LEU A 210 3.95 14.21 -9.85
N ARG A 211 3.73 15.53 -9.87
CA ARG A 211 4.79 16.53 -10.11
C ARG A 211 5.49 16.87 -8.80
N ASP A 212 6.82 16.69 -8.73
CA ASP A 212 7.61 17.01 -7.54
C ASP A 212 7.43 18.45 -7.07
N ALA A 213 7.48 19.41 -8.00
CA ALA A 213 7.27 20.83 -7.72
C ALA A 213 5.90 21.15 -7.11
N ASN A 214 4.90 20.30 -7.31
CA ASN A 214 3.59 20.44 -6.70
C ASN A 214 3.57 19.84 -5.30
N LYS A 215 3.87 18.55 -5.15
CA LYS A 215 3.83 17.90 -3.83
C LYS A 215 4.84 18.47 -2.83
N ALA A 216 5.94 19.08 -3.30
CA ALA A 216 6.87 19.82 -2.45
C ALA A 216 6.25 21.06 -1.77
N LYS A 217 5.10 21.57 -2.26
CA LYS A 217 4.36 22.69 -1.65
C LYS A 217 3.53 22.25 -0.44
N TRP A 218 3.31 20.95 -0.26
CA TRP A 218 2.46 20.43 0.81
C TRP A 218 3.29 19.96 2.00
N VAL A 219 2.76 20.17 3.21
CA VAL A 219 3.32 19.68 4.47
C VAL A 219 2.18 19.10 5.31
N PHE A 220 2.35 17.85 5.75
CA PHE A 220 1.53 17.22 6.77
C PHE A 220 1.98 17.75 8.15
N GLN A 221 1.27 18.74 8.67
CA GLN A 221 1.58 19.42 9.92
C GLN A 221 1.44 18.47 11.11
N TYR A 222 2.39 18.55 12.04
CA TYR A 222 2.29 17.83 13.30
C TYR A 222 1.08 18.30 14.11
N GLY A 223 0.34 17.37 14.71
CA GLY A 223 -0.89 17.62 15.47
C GLY A 223 -2.15 17.88 14.63
N GLN A 224 -2.03 17.99 13.31
CA GLN A 224 -3.18 18.07 12.41
C GLN A 224 -3.64 16.66 12.03
N THR A 225 -4.94 16.39 12.14
CA THR A 225 -5.51 15.13 11.66
C THR A 225 -5.79 15.17 10.17
N TYR A 226 -5.48 14.07 9.49
CA TYR A 226 -5.76 13.83 8.08
C TYR A 226 -6.60 12.57 7.92
N GLY A 227 -7.75 12.68 7.24
CA GLY A 227 -8.54 11.53 6.80
C GLY A 227 -8.01 11.00 5.47
N LEU A 228 -7.64 9.74 5.42
CA LEU A 228 -7.06 9.06 4.27
C LEU A 228 -7.87 7.82 3.96
N ASP A 229 -8.23 7.62 2.69
CA ASP A 229 -8.95 6.40 2.28
C ASP A 229 -8.31 5.78 1.05
N PHE A 230 -7.86 4.54 1.17
CA PHE A 230 -7.31 3.76 0.06
C PHE A 230 -8.27 2.63 -0.29
N PHE A 231 -8.76 2.61 -1.51
CA PHE A 231 -9.69 1.59 -2.00
C PHE A 231 -9.51 1.34 -3.48
N ASN A 232 -9.77 0.12 -3.92
CA ASN A 232 -9.81 -0.23 -5.33
C ASN A 232 -10.63 -1.49 -5.59
N PRO A 233 -11.04 -1.74 -6.85
CA PRO A 233 -11.80 -2.93 -7.23
C PRO A 233 -10.90 -4.13 -7.60
N TYR A 234 -9.58 -4.02 -7.46
CA TYR A 234 -8.65 -4.93 -8.12
C TYR A 234 -8.31 -6.18 -7.32
N LEU A 235 -8.31 -6.15 -5.99
CA LEU A 235 -7.93 -7.31 -5.19
C LEU A 235 -9.15 -8.00 -4.58
N ASP A 236 -9.43 -9.23 -5.03
CA ASP A 236 -10.44 -10.11 -4.46
C ASP A 236 -9.76 -11.09 -3.48
N PHE A 237 -9.88 -10.79 -2.19
CA PHE A 237 -9.29 -11.60 -1.11
C PHE A 237 -10.00 -12.94 -0.89
N THR A 238 -11.24 -13.09 -1.34
CA THR A 238 -12.01 -14.33 -1.17
C THR A 238 -11.53 -15.39 -2.15
N ASN A 239 -11.41 -15.00 -3.42
CA ASN A 239 -10.96 -15.90 -4.49
C ASN A 239 -9.44 -15.86 -4.70
N LEU A 240 -8.75 -14.93 -4.02
CA LEU A 240 -7.32 -14.68 -4.15
C LEU A 240 -6.95 -14.39 -5.61
N VAL A 241 -7.69 -13.46 -6.21
CA VAL A 241 -7.58 -13.05 -7.61
C VAL A 241 -7.27 -11.56 -7.68
N LEU A 242 -6.24 -11.21 -8.46
CA LEU A 242 -6.03 -9.85 -8.91
C LEU A 242 -6.82 -9.63 -10.20
N ARG A 243 -7.80 -8.73 -10.15
CA ARG A 243 -8.65 -8.29 -11.25
C ARG A 243 -8.05 -7.03 -11.85
N LEU A 244 -7.59 -7.11 -13.09
CA LEU A 244 -7.17 -5.95 -13.87
C LEU A 244 -8.13 -5.74 -15.05
N PRO A 245 -8.21 -4.54 -15.64
CA PRO A 245 -8.98 -4.35 -16.88
C PRO A 245 -8.50 -5.33 -17.96
N GLY A 246 -9.41 -6.18 -18.45
CA GLY A 246 -9.13 -7.15 -19.53
C GLY A 246 -8.42 -8.45 -19.10
N PHE A 247 -8.04 -8.63 -17.84
CA PHE A 247 -7.39 -9.87 -17.38
C PHE A 247 -7.60 -10.15 -15.88
N GLN A 248 -7.64 -11.42 -15.50
CA GLN A 248 -7.68 -11.87 -14.11
C GLN A 248 -6.51 -12.80 -13.83
N LEU A 249 -5.77 -12.51 -12.76
CA LEU A 249 -4.62 -13.29 -12.31
C LEU A 249 -4.98 -14.04 -11.01
N PRO A 250 -5.22 -15.36 -11.06
CA PRO A 250 -5.36 -16.16 -9.84
C PRO A 250 -4.02 -16.23 -9.12
N ILE A 251 -3.92 -15.60 -7.95
CA ILE A 251 -2.67 -15.44 -7.20
C ILE A 251 -2.22 -16.80 -6.64
N VAL A 252 -3.18 -17.65 -6.26
CA VAL A 252 -2.94 -19.01 -5.72
C VAL A 252 -2.07 -19.88 -6.63
N LYS A 253 -2.16 -19.71 -7.96
CA LYS A 253 -1.37 -20.52 -8.91
C LYS A 253 0.13 -20.24 -8.84
N TYR A 254 0.51 -19.06 -8.34
CA TYR A 254 1.91 -18.66 -8.18
C TYR A 254 2.48 -19.03 -6.81
N TRP A 255 1.67 -19.63 -5.95
CA TRP A 255 2.08 -20.12 -4.64
C TRP A 255 2.50 -21.60 -4.66
N ASP A 256 2.00 -22.36 -5.64
CA ASP A 256 2.13 -23.83 -5.68
C ASP A 256 3.19 -24.31 -6.69
N GLY A 257 4.17 -23.47 -7.02
CA GLY A 257 5.13 -23.72 -8.11
C GLY A 257 6.45 -24.38 -7.73
N GLN A 258 6.89 -24.31 -6.47
CA GLN A 258 8.14 -24.93 -5.99
C GLN A 258 7.99 -25.23 -4.51
N GLY A 259 8.10 -26.51 -4.13
CA GLY A 259 7.81 -27.00 -2.79
C GLY A 259 8.39 -26.14 -1.65
N LEU A 260 7.62 -26.07 -0.55
CA LEU A 260 8.00 -25.57 0.78
C LEU A 260 8.01 -24.06 1.07
N ARG A 261 7.20 -23.20 0.44
CA ARG A 261 7.14 -21.78 0.85
C ARG A 261 5.72 -21.22 1.07
N ARG A 262 5.14 -21.56 2.23
CA ARG A 262 3.79 -21.23 2.75
C ARG A 262 3.53 -19.78 3.23
N SER A 263 4.45 -18.82 3.04
CA SER A 263 4.23 -17.44 3.51
C SER A 263 3.52 -16.56 2.48
N HIS A 264 2.31 -16.11 2.81
CA HIS A 264 1.50 -15.23 1.97
C HIS A 264 1.02 -14.04 2.80
N GLN A 265 1.93 -13.09 3.00
CA GLN A 265 1.65 -11.82 3.63
C GLN A 265 1.59 -10.73 2.56
N LEU A 266 0.61 -9.84 2.69
CA LEU A 266 0.55 -8.58 1.98
C LEU A 266 0.60 -7.46 3.02
N ARG A 267 1.67 -6.67 3.00
CA ARG A 267 1.91 -5.59 3.96
C ARG A 267 1.65 -4.24 3.31
N TYR A 268 0.90 -3.39 3.98
CA TYR A 268 0.77 -1.97 3.66
C TYR A 268 1.50 -1.15 4.71
N VAL A 269 2.28 -0.15 4.29
CA VAL A 269 3.09 0.67 5.19
C VAL A 269 2.86 2.15 4.88
N LEU A 270 2.54 2.92 5.91
CA LEU A 270 2.64 4.38 5.91
C LEU A 270 3.96 4.77 6.58
N ARG A 271 4.85 5.41 5.84
CA ARG A 271 6.18 5.78 6.34
C ARG A 271 6.67 7.11 5.82
N ASN A 272 7.65 7.66 6.51
CA ASN A 272 8.48 8.73 6.02
C ASN A 272 9.68 8.14 5.26
N LYS A 273 9.82 8.48 3.99
CA LYS A 273 10.92 8.01 3.13
C LYS A 273 12.27 8.53 3.58
N ASP A 274 12.33 9.81 3.98
CA ASP A 274 13.56 10.52 4.30
C ASP A 274 14.15 10.06 5.64
N THR A 275 13.30 9.93 6.66
CA THR A 275 13.74 9.55 8.02
C THR A 275 13.70 8.04 8.28
N GLY A 276 12.95 7.29 7.46
CA GLY A 276 12.66 5.88 7.71
C GLY A 276 11.60 5.62 8.77
N GLU A 277 11.04 6.65 9.40
CA GLU A 277 10.01 6.54 10.43
C GLU A 277 8.76 5.82 9.88
N VAL A 278 8.30 4.79 10.58
CA VAL A 278 7.07 4.05 10.25
C VAL A 278 5.95 4.55 11.15
N TYR A 279 4.80 4.84 10.55
CA TYR A 279 3.62 5.31 11.29
C TYR A 279 2.55 4.22 11.39
N LEU A 280 2.42 3.40 10.35
CA LEU A 280 1.43 2.32 10.28
C LEU A 280 1.96 1.18 9.45
N VAL A 281 1.74 -0.04 9.94
CA VAL A 281 1.84 -1.28 9.21
C VAL A 281 0.49 -1.98 9.30
N VAL A 282 -0.07 -2.40 8.16
CA VAL A 282 -1.26 -3.27 8.10
C VAL A 282 -0.88 -4.55 7.38
N LEU A 283 -1.03 -5.68 8.07
CA LEU A 283 -0.66 -7.00 7.58
C LEU A 283 -1.91 -7.82 7.24
N PHE A 284 -1.97 -8.26 5.99
CA PHE A 284 -2.95 -9.22 5.50
C PHE A 284 -2.24 -10.57 5.38
N THR A 285 -2.51 -11.47 6.31
CA THR A 285 -1.81 -12.75 6.42
C THR A 285 -2.77 -13.90 6.15
N LEU A 286 -2.42 -14.75 5.20
CA LEU A 286 -3.17 -15.98 4.93
C LEU A 286 -2.58 -17.14 5.72
N TYR A 287 -3.40 -17.73 6.57
CA TYR A 287 -3.10 -18.96 7.30
C TYR A 287 -3.78 -20.14 6.65
N LEU A 288 -3.19 -21.33 6.72
CA LEU A 288 -3.93 -22.55 6.40
C LEU A 288 -5.01 -22.76 7.47
N LYS A 289 -6.20 -23.21 7.07
CA LYS A 289 -7.30 -23.50 8.02
C LYS A 289 -6.91 -24.55 9.06
N GLU A 290 -6.01 -25.47 8.73
CA GLU A 290 -5.47 -26.46 9.67
C GLU A 290 -4.59 -25.84 10.77
N ASP A 291 -4.07 -24.63 10.56
CA ASP A 291 -3.26 -23.88 11.53
C ASP A 291 -4.11 -22.98 12.46
N VAL A 292 -5.44 -23.02 12.32
CA VAL A 292 -6.37 -22.19 13.09
C VAL A 292 -7.27 -23.08 13.94
N ASN A 293 -7.42 -22.73 15.21
CA ASN A 293 -8.30 -23.40 16.15
C ASN A 293 -9.79 -23.10 15.83
N GLU A 294 -10.68 -23.88 16.45
CA GLU A 294 -12.13 -23.69 16.28
C GLU A 294 -12.60 -22.31 16.75
N ASP A 295 -12.00 -21.79 17.82
CA ASP A 295 -12.28 -20.45 18.36
C ASP A 295 -11.70 -19.30 17.52
N GLY A 296 -10.91 -19.61 16.49
CA GLY A 296 -10.27 -18.63 15.60
C GLY A 296 -8.88 -18.17 16.04
N THR A 297 -8.36 -18.68 17.16
CA THR A 297 -6.95 -18.45 17.55
C THR A 297 -6.00 -19.27 16.69
N LEU A 298 -4.75 -18.82 16.59
CA LEU A 298 -3.71 -19.55 15.85
C LEU A 298 -3.15 -20.69 16.71
N LYS A 299 -2.87 -21.83 16.08
CA LYS A 299 -2.13 -22.93 16.73
C LYS A 299 -0.69 -22.52 16.99
N GLU A 300 -0.07 -23.15 17.99
CA GLU A 300 1.35 -22.95 18.27
C GLU A 300 2.22 -23.22 17.03
N GLY A 301 3.20 -22.36 16.79
CA GLY A 301 4.05 -22.44 15.61
C GLY A 301 3.41 -21.95 14.31
N ALA A 302 2.12 -21.53 14.29
CA ALA A 302 1.46 -21.15 13.04
C ALA A 302 2.02 -19.87 12.44
N ALA A 303 2.32 -18.87 13.27
CA ALA A 303 2.97 -17.63 12.84
C ALA A 303 4.38 -17.92 12.32
N GLU A 304 5.11 -18.79 13.01
CA GLU A 304 6.44 -19.25 12.64
C GLU A 304 6.39 -20.08 11.36
N ARG A 305 5.40 -20.92 11.12
CA ARG A 305 5.23 -21.64 9.84
C ARG A 305 4.97 -20.69 8.67
N VAL A 306 4.30 -19.58 8.92
CA VAL A 306 4.19 -18.48 7.96
C VAL A 306 5.53 -17.75 7.80
N ALA A 307 6.33 -17.57 8.85
CA ALA A 307 7.62 -16.87 8.78
C ALA A 307 8.82 -17.71 8.25
N GLU A 308 8.94 -18.98 8.66
CA GLU A 308 10.00 -19.97 8.39
C GLU A 308 9.83 -20.71 7.05
N ALA A 309 8.65 -20.64 6.45
CA ALA A 309 8.41 -20.96 5.04
C ALA A 309 9.26 -20.11 4.05
N ALA A 310 10.26 -19.41 4.53
CA ALA A 310 11.25 -18.68 3.79
C ALA A 310 12.64 -19.06 4.36
N PRO A 311 13.51 -19.73 3.57
CA PRO A 311 14.74 -20.26 4.12
C PRO A 311 15.74 -19.15 4.45
N GLY A 312 16.38 -19.29 5.61
CA GLY A 312 17.48 -18.42 6.04
C GLY A 312 17.84 -18.50 7.52
N SER A 313 17.73 -19.67 8.16
CA SER A 313 18.45 -19.91 9.43
C SER A 313 19.91 -20.23 9.07
N PHE A 314 20.80 -19.25 9.26
CA PHE A 314 22.24 -19.47 9.14
C PHE A 314 22.74 -20.26 10.36
N MET A 315 22.92 -21.57 10.20
CA MET A 315 23.91 -22.32 10.98
C MET A 315 25.25 -22.33 10.24
N GLY A 316 26.33 -22.20 11.01
CA GLY A 316 27.67 -21.81 10.56
C GLY A 316 28.47 -22.81 9.73
N GLU A 317 29.52 -22.24 9.13
CA GLU A 317 30.81 -22.80 8.67
C GLU A 317 30.86 -24.21 8.04
N LYS A 318 31.24 -24.28 6.75
CA LYS A 318 32.62 -24.59 6.32
C LYS A 318 32.73 -24.53 4.80
N GLY A 319 33.83 -23.95 4.33
CA GLY A 319 34.04 -23.64 2.92
C GLY A 319 34.22 -24.86 2.02
N LEU A 320 33.94 -24.65 0.73
CA LEU A 320 34.63 -25.32 -0.36
C LEU A 320 34.55 -24.43 -1.61
N SER A 321 35.73 -23.99 -2.05
CA SER A 321 35.98 -23.34 -3.34
C SER A 321 35.58 -24.26 -4.50
N HIS A 322 34.99 -23.74 -5.57
CA HIS A 322 35.20 -24.25 -6.94
C HIS A 322 34.98 -23.16 -7.99
N HIS A 323 35.98 -23.06 -8.88
CA HIS A 323 36.00 -22.30 -10.13
C HIS A 323 35.04 -22.89 -11.17
N ASN A 324 34.47 -22.04 -12.03
CA ASN A 324 34.47 -22.16 -13.50
C ASN A 324 33.61 -21.02 -14.09
N GLU A 325 34.23 -20.05 -14.77
CA GLU A 325 34.55 -20.02 -16.21
C GLU A 325 33.46 -19.31 -17.02
N VAL A 326 33.85 -18.14 -17.54
CA VAL A 326 33.07 -17.22 -18.34
C VAL A 326 33.17 -17.67 -19.79
N HIS A 327 32.04 -17.96 -20.42
CA HIS A 327 31.94 -18.03 -21.88
C HIS A 327 31.16 -16.82 -22.41
N THR A 328 31.92 -15.89 -22.98
CA THR A 328 31.45 -14.77 -23.80
C THR A 328 31.09 -15.30 -25.19
N LEU A 329 29.90 -14.97 -25.70
CA LEU A 329 29.59 -15.08 -27.13
C LEU A 329 29.01 -13.74 -27.61
N GLU A 330 29.79 -13.06 -28.45
CA GLU A 330 29.41 -11.90 -29.25
C GLU A 330 28.63 -12.31 -30.52
N GLY A 331 27.81 -11.38 -31.03
CA GLY A 331 27.22 -11.36 -32.37
C GLY A 331 25.70 -11.58 -32.35
N GLN A 332 24.82 -10.78 -32.97
CA GLN A 332 24.94 -9.72 -33.98
C GLN A 332 23.68 -8.81 -33.92
N PRO A 333 23.70 -7.61 -34.54
CA PRO A 333 22.67 -6.58 -34.38
C PRO A 333 21.47 -6.73 -35.34
N PHE A 334 20.27 -6.40 -34.84
CA PHE A 334 19.05 -6.30 -35.65
C PHE A 334 18.96 -4.96 -36.41
N PRO A 335 18.30 -4.94 -37.60
CA PRO A 335 18.44 -3.85 -38.56
C PRO A 335 17.59 -2.62 -38.23
N ARG A 336 18.17 -1.45 -38.51
CA ARG A 336 17.48 -0.15 -38.62
C ARG A 336 16.67 -0.13 -39.91
N TYR A 337 15.39 0.23 -39.82
CA TYR A 337 14.65 0.80 -40.94
C TYR A 337 14.38 2.28 -40.65
N GLY A 338 14.87 3.13 -41.55
CA GLY A 338 14.58 4.55 -41.58
C GLY A 338 14.31 5.01 -43.01
N GLY A 339 13.34 5.91 -43.14
CA GLY A 339 13.10 6.79 -44.29
C GLY A 339 12.37 6.14 -45.48
N THR A 340 11.48 6.78 -46.22
CA THR A 340 11.10 8.20 -46.37
C THR A 340 9.84 8.23 -47.28
N GLY A 341 8.99 9.25 -47.15
CA GLY A 341 7.95 9.52 -48.15
C GLY A 341 7.11 10.74 -47.80
N ALA A 342 7.45 11.89 -48.37
CA ALA A 342 6.80 13.17 -48.20
C ALA A 342 5.51 13.30 -49.05
N GLY A 343 4.65 14.25 -48.66
CA GLY A 343 3.87 15.06 -49.60
C GLY A 343 2.36 14.84 -49.62
N ASN A 344 1.62 15.75 -48.97
CA ASN A 344 0.67 16.70 -49.59
C ASN A 344 -0.59 16.96 -48.74
N CYS A 345 -0.78 18.24 -48.41
CA CYS A 345 -2.06 18.86 -48.09
C CYS A 345 -2.95 18.94 -49.34
N PRO A 346 -4.28 18.96 -49.16
CA PRO A 346 -5.09 20.14 -49.51
C PRO A 346 -6.07 20.49 -48.36
N GLU A 347 -6.23 21.75 -47.96
CA GLU A 347 -7.15 22.78 -48.51
C GLU A 347 -8.63 22.35 -48.62
N ASP A 348 -9.43 22.99 -47.76
CA ASP A 348 -10.83 23.48 -47.80
C ASP A 348 -11.86 23.01 -48.85
N ILE A 349 -13.14 23.30 -48.50
CA ILE A 349 -14.45 23.14 -49.18
C ILE A 349 -15.22 21.91 -48.63
N ASP A 350 -16.39 21.99 -47.98
CA ASP A 350 -17.44 23.01 -47.72
C ASP A 350 -18.00 22.83 -46.30
#